data_AF-A0A9E4EXT9-F1
#
_entry.id   AF-A0A9E4EXT9-F1
#
_cell.length_a   1.000
_cell.length_b   1.000
_cell.length_c   1.000
_cell.angle_alpha   90.00
_cell.angle_beta   90.00
_cell.angle_gamma   90.00
#
_symmetry.space_group_name_H-M   'P 1'
#
loop_
_entity.id
_entity.type
_entity.pdbx_description
1 polymer ?
#
loop_
_entity_poly.entity_id
_entity_poly.type
_entity_poly.pdbx_seq_one_letter_code
_entity_poly.pdbx_strand_id
1 'polypeptide(L)'
;KAEQKQLSVHGGQVQFLQESRCFAESGSMTCSTCHNVHEDETDQTAMFSRKCLTCHEQSHAEDSELAQGDRCTECHMPDQQASNLPVYHEGEEWFLSMANHRIGIFKDQ
;
A
#
# COMPACT_ATOMS: atom_id res chain seq x y z
N LYS A 1 24.90 -20.41 -0.57
CA LYS A 1 24.31 -19.38 0.31
C LYS A 1 22.92 -19.12 -0.23
N ALA A 2 21.86 -19.37 0.54
CA ALA A 2 20.51 -19.08 0.07
C ALA A 2 20.38 -17.56 -0.11
N GLU A 3 20.12 -17.12 -1.34
CA GLU A 3 19.62 -15.76 -1.58
C GLU A 3 18.39 -15.57 -0.68
N GLN A 4 18.45 -14.57 0.19
CA GLN A 4 17.25 -14.16 0.91
C GLN A 4 16.26 -13.67 -0.15
N LYS A 5 15.20 -14.44 -0.36
CA LYS A 5 14.13 -14.09 -1.29
C LYS A 5 13.48 -12.81 -0.77
N GLN A 6 13.88 -11.67 -1.34
CA GLN A 6 13.32 -10.38 -1.00
C GLN A 6 11.81 -10.42 -1.24
N LEU A 7 11.05 -9.96 -0.24
CA LEU A 7 9.59 -9.88 -0.35
C LEU A 7 9.25 -8.87 -1.46
N SER A 8 8.35 -9.26 -2.37
CA SER A 8 7.93 -8.46 -3.52
C SER A 8 6.45 -8.15 -3.42
N VAL A 9 6.04 -6.95 -3.87
CA VAL A 9 4.64 -6.49 -3.81
C VAL A 9 3.67 -7.31 -4.65
N HIS A 10 4.15 -8.09 -5.63
CA HIS A 10 3.29 -8.99 -6.40
C HIS A 10 2.72 -10.14 -5.56
N GLY A 11 3.53 -10.73 -4.68
CA GLY A 11 3.15 -11.91 -3.88
C GLY A 11 3.20 -11.72 -2.37
N GLY A 12 3.66 -10.54 -1.91
CA GLY A 12 3.96 -10.25 -0.52
C GLY A 12 2.94 -9.35 0.19
N GLN A 13 1.78 -9.09 -0.42
CA GLN A 13 0.83 -8.09 0.08
C GLN A 13 0.35 -8.38 1.50
N VAL A 14 0.10 -9.64 1.84
CA VAL A 14 -0.31 -10.05 3.20
C VAL A 14 0.81 -9.78 4.21
N GLN A 15 2.04 -10.15 3.88
CA GLN A 15 3.18 -9.96 4.77
C GLN A 15 3.47 -8.46 4.98
N PHE A 16 3.41 -7.66 3.92
CA PHE A 16 3.54 -6.21 4.02
C PHE A 16 2.44 -5.59 4.88
N LEU A 17 1.18 -6.03 4.73
CA LEU A 17 0.09 -5.59 5.60
C LEU A 17 0.38 -5.95 7.07
N GLN A 18 0.83 -7.18 7.33
CA GLN A 18 1.17 -7.63 8.68
C GLN A 18 2.33 -6.86 9.33
N GLU A 19 3.26 -6.31 8.53
CA GLU A 19 4.35 -5.44 9.00
C GLU A 19 3.89 -4.01 9.33
N SER A 20 2.68 -3.61 8.93
CA SER A 20 2.15 -2.28 9.21
C SER A 20 1.73 -2.12 10.66
N ARG A 21 2.02 -0.94 11.24
CA ARG A 21 1.49 -0.57 12.57
C ARG A 21 -0.04 -0.53 12.56
N CYS A 22 -0.63 -0.11 11.44
CA CYS A 22 -2.07 -0.09 11.21
C CYS A 22 -2.71 -1.48 11.43
N PHE A 23 -2.17 -2.52 10.82
CA PHE A 23 -2.65 -3.89 11.01
C PHE A 23 -2.49 -4.34 12.47
N ALA A 24 -1.30 -4.13 13.05
CA ALA A 24 -1.00 -4.53 14.42
C ALA A 24 -1.94 -3.88 15.46
N GLU A 25 -2.27 -2.60 15.29
CA GLU A 25 -3.15 -1.86 16.20
C GLU A 25 -4.64 -2.13 15.94
N SER A 26 -5.04 -2.54 14.73
CA SER A 26 -6.44 -2.83 14.39
C SER A 26 -7.02 -4.10 15.03
N GLY A 27 -6.16 -5.08 15.34
CA GLY A 27 -6.51 -6.38 15.92
C GLY A 27 -7.37 -7.32 15.05
N SER A 28 -8.00 -6.84 13.97
CA SER A 28 -8.97 -7.62 13.17
C SER A 28 -9.05 -7.25 11.69
N MET A 29 -8.20 -6.34 11.20
CA MET A 29 -8.22 -5.90 9.82
C MET A 29 -7.93 -7.05 8.85
N THR A 30 -8.60 -7.04 7.71
CA THR A 30 -8.39 -7.96 6.59
C THR A 30 -8.41 -7.18 5.28
N CYS A 31 -8.17 -7.85 4.15
CA CYS A 31 -8.23 -7.23 2.82
C CYS A 31 -9.59 -6.54 2.58
N SER A 32 -10.69 -7.17 3.04
CA SER A 32 -12.05 -6.66 2.87
C SER A 32 -12.41 -5.50 3.80
N THR A 33 -11.52 -5.13 4.72
CA THR A 33 -11.68 -3.87 5.48
C THR A 33 -11.56 -2.66 4.55
N CYS A 34 -10.70 -2.76 3.53
CA CYS A 34 -10.46 -1.68 2.58
C CYS A 34 -11.08 -1.96 1.21
N HIS A 35 -10.95 -3.20 0.71
CA HIS A 35 -11.37 -3.57 -0.64
C HIS A 35 -12.74 -4.24 -0.71
N ASN A 36 -13.49 -3.96 -1.77
CA ASN A 36 -14.69 -4.69 -2.16
C ASN A 36 -14.41 -5.54 -3.40
N VAL A 37 -14.37 -6.87 -3.21
CA VAL A 37 -14.08 -7.85 -4.29
C VAL A 37 -15.15 -7.92 -5.38
N HIS A 38 -16.27 -7.23 -5.21
CA HIS A 38 -17.35 -7.15 -6.19
C HIS A 38 -17.36 -5.87 -7.01
N GLU A 39 -16.45 -4.93 -6.74
CA GLU A 39 -16.37 -3.63 -7.42
C GLU A 39 -15.02 -3.47 -8.10
N ASP A 40 -14.99 -2.69 -9.17
CA ASP A 40 -13.73 -2.22 -9.76
C ASP A 40 -13.23 -1.02 -8.95
N GLU A 41 -12.12 -1.21 -8.24
CA GLU A 41 -11.52 -0.20 -7.37
C GLU A 41 -10.29 0.48 -7.98
N THR A 42 -10.08 0.30 -9.29
CA THR A 42 -8.98 0.95 -10.01
C THR A 42 -9.13 2.48 -9.95
N ASP A 43 -8.04 3.19 -9.70
CA ASP A 43 -7.95 4.66 -9.63
C ASP A 43 -8.92 5.34 -8.63
N GLN A 44 -9.41 4.62 -7.62
CA GLN A 44 -10.35 5.15 -6.62
C GLN A 44 -9.67 5.77 -5.38
N THR A 45 -8.66 6.64 -5.56
CA THR A 45 -7.85 7.23 -4.47
C THR A 45 -8.68 7.85 -3.34
N ALA A 46 -9.69 8.68 -3.67
CA ALA A 46 -10.56 9.30 -2.67
C ALA A 46 -11.46 8.31 -1.92
N MET A 47 -11.78 7.16 -2.52
CA MET A 47 -12.50 6.07 -1.83
C MET A 47 -11.60 5.43 -0.78
N PHE A 48 -10.35 5.10 -1.13
CA PHE A 48 -9.40 4.52 -0.19
C PHE A 48 -9.04 5.47 0.94
N SER A 49 -8.87 6.77 0.67
CA SER A 49 -8.66 7.77 1.72
C SER A 49 -9.80 7.81 2.72
N ARG A 50 -11.06 7.66 2.26
CA ARG A 50 -12.21 7.53 3.18
C ARG A 50 -12.14 6.27 4.04
N LYS A 51 -11.54 5.17 3.58
CA LYS A 51 -11.30 3.97 4.41
C LYS A 51 -10.31 4.29 5.53
N CYS A 52 -9.23 5.00 5.23
CA CYS A 52 -8.26 5.44 6.25
C CYS A 52 -8.93 6.29 7.33
N LEU A 53 -9.80 7.22 6.91
CA LEU A 53 -10.53 8.13 7.80
C LEU A 53 -11.61 7.46 8.66
N THR A 54 -11.89 6.16 8.48
CA THR A 54 -12.78 5.42 9.40
C THR A 54 -12.15 5.16 10.77
N CYS A 55 -10.81 5.18 10.86
CA CYS A 55 -10.06 4.98 12.10
C CYS A 55 -9.10 6.15 12.41
N HIS A 56 -8.67 6.93 11.42
CA HIS A 56 -7.78 8.07 11.60
C HIS A 56 -8.53 9.39 11.55
N GLU A 57 -8.68 10.05 12.71
CA GLU A 57 -9.18 11.43 12.76
C GLU A 57 -8.15 12.39 12.16
N GLN A 58 -8.61 13.38 11.38
CA GLN A 58 -7.74 14.37 10.70
C GLN A 58 -6.89 15.21 11.67
N SER A 59 -7.22 15.22 12.95
CA SER A 59 -6.51 15.94 14.02
C SER A 59 -5.10 15.41 14.30
N HIS A 60 -4.74 14.22 13.80
CA HIS A 60 -3.41 13.62 13.96
C HIS A 60 -2.38 14.00 12.88
N ALA A 61 -2.77 14.81 11.89
CA ALA A 61 -1.83 15.35 10.92
C ALA A 61 -1.03 16.50 11.56
N GLU A 62 0.04 16.18 12.27
CA GLU A 62 1.02 17.20 12.66
C GLU A 62 1.61 17.81 11.38
N ASP A 63 1.31 19.09 11.14
CA ASP A 63 2.05 20.03 10.28
C ASP A 63 2.70 19.43 9.02
N SER A 64 1.89 18.86 8.13
CA SER A 64 2.34 18.64 6.76
C SER A 64 1.48 19.47 5.80
N GLU A 65 2.12 20.29 4.97
CA GLU A 65 1.50 20.92 3.79
C GLU A 65 0.86 19.88 2.83
N LEU A 66 1.13 18.59 3.08
CA LEU A 66 0.65 17.41 2.36
C LEU A 66 -0.62 16.78 2.96
N ALA A 67 -1.25 17.39 3.96
CA ALA A 67 -2.50 16.91 4.56
C ALA A 67 -3.71 17.10 3.62
N GLN A 68 -3.63 16.52 2.42
CA GLN A 68 -4.75 16.36 1.50
C GLN A 68 -5.54 15.13 1.96
N GLY A 69 -6.66 15.38 2.64
CA GLY A 69 -7.50 14.35 3.25
C GLY A 69 -8.11 13.33 2.27
N ASP A 70 -7.90 13.51 0.96
CA ASP A 70 -8.39 12.64 -0.11
C ASP A 70 -7.29 11.80 -0.79
N ARG A 71 -6.01 11.91 -0.41
CA ARG A 71 -4.87 11.23 -1.07
C ARG A 71 -3.95 10.45 -0.11
N CYS A 72 -4.50 9.74 0.86
CA CYS A 72 -3.73 9.04 1.89
C CYS A 72 -2.79 7.96 1.32
N THR A 73 -3.22 7.22 0.30
CA THR A 73 -2.47 6.07 -0.24
C THR A 73 -1.19 6.48 -0.98
N GLU A 74 -1.10 7.70 -1.51
CA GLU A 74 0.05 8.13 -2.30
C GLU A 74 1.35 8.18 -1.50
N CYS A 75 1.26 8.59 -0.23
CA CYS A 75 2.43 8.65 0.66
C CYS A 75 2.47 7.46 1.62
N HIS A 76 1.31 6.98 2.09
CA HIS A 76 1.28 5.93 3.11
C HIS A 76 1.28 4.51 2.54
N MET A 77 1.03 4.34 1.24
CA MET A 77 1.05 3.07 0.51
C MET A 77 1.71 3.23 -0.87
N PRO A 78 2.96 3.73 -0.94
CA PRO A 78 3.59 4.09 -2.19
C PRO A 78 3.72 2.88 -3.11
N ASP A 79 3.56 3.15 -4.39
CA ASP A 79 3.81 2.18 -5.45
C ASP A 79 5.25 1.70 -5.43
N GLN A 80 5.43 0.39 -5.56
CA GLN A 80 6.73 -0.25 -5.64
C GLN A 80 6.78 -1.23 -6.81
N GLN A 81 7.93 -1.33 -7.47
CA GLN A 81 8.15 -2.32 -8.51
C GLN A 81 8.21 -3.74 -7.93
N ALA A 82 7.52 -4.67 -8.56
CA ALA A 82 7.53 -6.09 -8.23
C ALA A 82 8.87 -6.71 -8.65
N SER A 83 9.82 -6.83 -7.73
CA SER A 83 11.20 -7.27 -8.00
C SER A 83 11.36 -8.74 -8.45
N ASN A 84 10.29 -9.54 -8.42
CA ASN A 84 10.35 -10.99 -8.63
C ASN A 84 9.50 -11.50 -9.80
N LEU A 85 8.89 -10.61 -10.58
CA LEU A 85 8.07 -10.97 -11.74
C LEU A 85 8.35 -10.03 -12.91
N PRO A 86 9.43 -10.27 -13.67
CA PRO A 86 9.67 -9.53 -14.90
C PRO A 86 8.63 -9.91 -15.97
N VAL A 87 8.17 -8.91 -16.71
CA VAL A 87 7.32 -9.04 -17.90
C VAL A 87 8.20 -8.75 -19.11
N TYR A 88 8.21 -9.65 -20.09
CA TYR A 88 8.96 -9.46 -21.33
C TYR A 88 8.01 -9.06 -22.46
N HIS A 89 8.27 -7.92 -23.08
CA HIS A 89 7.51 -7.43 -24.23
C HIS A 89 8.48 -6.86 -25.27
N GLU A 90 8.39 -7.34 -26.51
CA GLU A 90 9.24 -6.89 -27.64
C GLU A 90 10.76 -6.91 -27.38
N GLY A 91 11.22 -7.84 -26.53
CA GLY A 91 12.65 -7.97 -26.18
C GLY A 91 13.11 -7.07 -25.04
N GLU A 92 12.19 -6.30 -24.45
CA GLU A 92 12.44 -5.47 -23.27
C GLU A 92 11.87 -6.12 -22.01
N GLU A 93 12.52 -5.88 -20.87
CA GLU A 93 12.13 -6.38 -19.55
C GLU A 93 11.52 -5.26 -18.71
N TRP A 94 10.28 -5.45 -18.28
CA TRP A 94 9.48 -4.46 -17.57
C TRP A 94 9.04 -5.05 -16.22
N PHE A 95 8.90 -4.20 -15.21
CA PHE A 95 8.41 -4.61 -13.89
C PHE A 95 7.07 -3.94 -13.60
N LEU A 96 6.10 -4.72 -13.15
CA LEU A 96 4.81 -4.19 -12.71
C LEU A 96 5.01 -3.36 -11.44
N SER A 97 4.39 -2.18 -11.39
CA SER A 97 4.28 -1.37 -10.19
C SER A 97 2.96 -1.66 -9.50
N MET A 98 2.97 -1.77 -8.18
CA MET A 98 1.77 -2.04 -7.38
C MET A 98 1.86 -1.31 -6.04
N ALA A 99 0.70 -0.91 -5.51
CA ALA A 99 0.61 -0.29 -4.20
C ALA A 99 1.18 -1.22 -3.11
N ASN A 100 2.10 -0.69 -2.31
CA ASN A 100 2.67 -1.45 -1.22
C ASN A 100 1.72 -1.45 -0.02
N HIS A 101 1.34 -2.65 0.44
CA HIS A 101 0.46 -2.84 1.59
C HIS A 101 1.15 -2.64 2.94
N ARG A 102 2.43 -2.25 2.98
CA ARG A 102 3.14 -1.87 4.21
C ARG A 102 2.73 -0.47 4.61
N ILE A 103 1.49 -0.31 5.08
CA ILE A 103 0.90 1.00 5.38
C ILE A 103 1.71 1.70 6.49
N GLY A 104 2.18 2.92 6.25
CA GLY A 104 2.98 3.62 7.26
C GLY A 104 3.36 5.05 6.91
N ILE A 105 4.11 5.68 7.82
CA ILE A 105 4.80 6.94 7.57
C ILE A 105 6.27 6.59 7.34
N PHE A 106 6.79 6.91 6.16
CA PHE A 106 8.19 6.71 5.83
C PHE A 106 8.88 8.07 5.93
N LYS A 107 9.76 8.23 6.92
CA LYS A 107 10.69 9.37 6.94
C LYS A 107 11.80 9.03 5.96
N ASP A 108 12.01 9.91 4.98
CA ASP A 108 13.11 9.99 4.01
C ASP A 108 13.93 8.69 3.82
N GLN A 109 13.72 8.03 2.67
CA GLN A 109 14.80 7.26 2.06
C GLN A 109 15.84 8.22 1.48
#